data_AF-A1VSD0-F1
#
_entry.id   AF-A1VSD0-F1
#
_cell.length_a   1.000
_cell.length_b   1.000
_cell.length_c   1.000
_cell.angle_alpha   90.00
_cell.angle_beta   90.00
_cell.angle_gamma   90.00
#
_symmetry.space_group_name_H-M   'P 1'
#
loop_
_entity.id
_entity.type
_entity.pdbx_description
1 polymer ?
#
loop_
_entity_poly.entity_id
_entity_poly.type
_entity_poly.pdbx_seq_one_letter_code
_entity_poly.pdbx_strand_id
1 'polypeptide(L)'
;MASLTGKSGKCSNFGNCSLADARTTIEVPNGMDFVCTECGKPLLLTDPGPQGGGNSRALAVGALLLVLLLAAGGIGWSLMSGKKAPAPEPAPPVAVEQPQAPPKAEPAVQPPVTGNCSDADERVGLCRRPAQ
;
A
#
# COMPACT_ATOMS: atom_id res chain seq x y z
N MET A 1 -24.53 16.03 -47.14
CA MET A 1 -24.79 14.58 -47.18
C MET A 1 -25.70 14.28 -46.01
N ALA A 2 -26.94 13.84 -46.26
CA ALA A 2 -27.89 13.58 -45.19
C ALA A 2 -27.40 12.38 -44.38
N SER A 3 -27.00 12.61 -43.13
CA SER A 3 -26.78 11.53 -42.18
C SER A 3 -28.11 10.78 -42.02
N LEU A 4 -28.19 9.58 -42.58
CA LEU A 4 -29.24 8.62 -42.29
C LEU A 4 -29.08 8.22 -40.83
N THR A 5 -29.62 9.02 -39.90
CA THR A 5 -29.58 8.72 -38.45
C THR A 5 -30.42 7.49 -38.17
N GLY A 6 -29.91 6.29 -38.44
CA GLY A 6 -30.59 5.03 -38.11
C GLY A 6 -30.87 4.93 -36.61
N LYS A 7 -31.91 4.18 -36.25
CA LYS A 7 -32.12 3.74 -34.86
C LYS A 7 -31.43 2.39 -34.70
N SER A 8 -30.65 2.24 -33.64
CA SER A 8 -30.02 0.97 -33.28
C SER A 8 -30.86 0.23 -32.24
N GLY A 9 -30.97 -1.09 -32.36
CA GLY A 9 -31.75 -1.92 -31.45
C GLY A 9 -31.18 -3.30 -31.22
N LYS A 10 -31.61 -3.95 -30.13
CA LYS A 10 -31.29 -5.36 -29.84
C LYS A 10 -32.57 -6.17 -29.70
N CYS A 11 -32.52 -7.41 -30.14
CA CYS A 11 -33.62 -8.36 -29.94
C CYS A 11 -33.57 -8.91 -28.50
N SER A 12 -34.73 -9.02 -27.85
CA SER A 12 -34.88 -9.56 -26.49
C SER A 12 -35.36 -11.01 -26.44
N ASN A 13 -35.53 -11.67 -27.60
CA ASN A 13 -36.03 -13.05 -27.70
C ASN A 13 -34.91 -14.08 -27.50
N PHE A 14 -34.23 -14.04 -26.35
CA PHE A 14 -33.13 -14.95 -26.00
C PHE A 14 -33.61 -16.42 -25.96
N GLY A 15 -32.78 -17.34 -26.40
CA GLY A 15 -33.06 -18.78 -26.49
C GLY A 15 -33.91 -19.20 -27.70
N ASN A 16 -34.50 -18.24 -28.42
CA ASN A 16 -35.38 -18.46 -29.56
C ASN A 16 -35.01 -17.58 -30.78
N CYS A 17 -33.87 -16.91 -30.75
CA CYS A 17 -33.39 -16.02 -31.82
C CYS A 17 -31.88 -15.87 -31.71
N SER A 18 -31.15 -16.31 -32.74
CA SER A 18 -29.68 -16.26 -32.72
C SER A 18 -29.13 -14.84 -32.62
N LEU A 19 -29.84 -13.83 -33.16
CA LEU A 19 -29.44 -12.42 -33.04
C LEU A 19 -29.61 -11.88 -31.61
N ALA A 20 -30.64 -12.35 -30.90
CA ALA A 20 -30.81 -12.02 -29.48
C ALA A 20 -29.70 -12.68 -28.66
N ASP A 21 -29.44 -13.97 -28.90
CA ASP A 21 -28.42 -14.74 -28.18
C ASP A 21 -27.00 -14.17 -28.40
N ALA A 22 -26.69 -13.75 -29.63
CA ALA A 22 -25.44 -13.07 -29.96
C ALA A 22 -25.38 -11.60 -29.48
N ARG A 23 -26.47 -11.06 -28.92
CA ARG A 23 -26.61 -9.66 -28.48
C ARG A 23 -26.20 -8.66 -29.56
N THR A 24 -26.45 -8.98 -30.82
CA THR A 24 -26.07 -8.14 -31.95
C THR A 24 -26.90 -6.87 -31.97
N THR A 25 -26.23 -5.72 -32.14
CA THR A 25 -26.92 -4.44 -32.41
C THR A 25 -27.30 -4.39 -33.88
N ILE A 26 -28.58 -4.17 -34.15
CA ILE A 26 -29.16 -4.06 -35.48
C ILE A 26 -29.47 -2.59 -35.73
N GLU A 27 -28.91 -2.01 -36.78
CA GLU A 27 -29.20 -0.64 -37.19
C GLU A 27 -30.31 -0.63 -38.23
N VAL A 28 -31.38 0.11 -37.94
CA VAL A 28 -32.56 0.21 -38.77
C VAL A 28 -32.69 1.65 -39.26
N PRO A 29 -32.74 1.89 -40.58
CA PRO A 29 -32.97 3.22 -41.13
C PRO A 29 -34.26 3.86 -40.61
N ASN A 30 -34.29 5.18 -40.51
CA ASN A 30 -35.53 5.88 -40.13
C ASN A 30 -36.65 5.59 -41.13
N GLY A 31 -37.84 5.32 -40.61
CA GLY A 31 -39.04 5.05 -41.42
C GLY A 31 -39.24 3.58 -41.77
N MET A 32 -38.32 2.69 -41.38
CA MET A 32 -38.48 1.24 -41.48
C MET A 32 -39.02 0.66 -40.16
N ASP A 33 -39.70 -0.49 -40.25
CA ASP A 33 -40.21 -1.21 -39.09
C ASP A 33 -39.07 -1.69 -38.19
N PHE A 34 -39.18 -1.39 -36.90
CA PHE A 34 -38.15 -1.69 -35.91
C PHE A 34 -38.32 -3.11 -35.34
N VAL A 35 -38.26 -4.10 -36.23
CA VAL A 35 -38.50 -5.52 -35.94
C VAL A 35 -37.27 -6.37 -36.25
N CYS A 36 -37.07 -7.42 -35.46
CA CYS A 36 -36.02 -8.40 -35.70
C CYS A 36 -36.37 -9.22 -36.94
N THR A 37 -35.45 -9.27 -37.91
CA THR A 37 -35.62 -10.01 -39.17
C THR A 37 -35.65 -11.53 -39.00
N GLU A 38 -35.18 -12.03 -37.86
CA GLU A 38 -35.10 -13.47 -37.58
C GLU A 38 -36.39 -13.97 -36.91
N CYS A 39 -36.79 -13.33 -35.82
CA CYS A 39 -37.88 -13.83 -34.98
C CYS A 39 -39.17 -12.99 -35.05
N GLY A 40 -39.16 -11.86 -35.77
CA GLY A 40 -40.29 -10.96 -35.96
C GLY A 40 -40.67 -10.11 -34.74
N LYS A 41 -39.96 -10.23 -33.61
CA LYS A 41 -40.24 -9.43 -32.39
C LYS A 41 -39.73 -8.00 -32.57
N PRO A 42 -40.37 -6.99 -31.94
CA PRO A 42 -39.86 -5.63 -31.95
C PRO A 42 -38.47 -5.57 -31.29
N LEU A 43 -37.57 -4.79 -31.87
CA LEU A 43 -36.26 -4.53 -31.30
C LEU A 43 -36.40 -3.53 -30.14
N LEU A 44 -35.58 -3.68 -29.11
CA LEU A 44 -35.47 -2.65 -28.07
C LEU A 44 -34.46 -1.62 -28.51
N LEU A 45 -34.86 -0.34 -28.50
CA LEU A 45 -33.97 0.77 -28.81
C LEU A 45 -32.78 0.70 -27.86
N THR A 46 -31.61 0.54 -28.46
CA THR A 46 -30.35 0.79 -27.76
C THR A 46 -29.95 2.17 -28.23
N ASP A 47 -30.07 3.13 -27.32
CA ASP A 47 -29.51 4.45 -27.55
C ASP A 47 -28.07 4.24 -28.04
N PRO A 48 -27.69 4.81 -29.20
CA PRO A 48 -26.31 4.84 -29.58
C PRO A 48 -25.63 5.80 -28.59
N GLY A 49 -25.41 5.32 -27.36
CA GLY A 49 -24.59 5.99 -26.37
C GLY A 49 -23.32 6.42 -27.07
N PRO A 50 -22.84 7.65 -26.82
CA PRO A 50 -21.98 8.42 -27.70
C PRO A 50 -20.98 7.48 -28.34
N GLN A 51 -21.22 7.20 -29.61
CA GLN A 51 -20.53 6.18 -30.39
C GLN A 51 -19.05 6.37 -30.09
N GLY A 52 -18.47 5.41 -29.38
CA GLY A 52 -17.10 5.44 -28.91
C GLY A 52 -16.13 5.33 -30.08
N GLY A 53 -16.18 6.30 -31.00
CA GLY A 53 -15.01 6.71 -31.74
C GLY A 53 -14.05 7.20 -30.67
N GLY A 54 -13.17 6.30 -30.23
CA GLY A 54 -12.08 6.65 -29.33
C GLY A 54 -11.32 7.79 -29.99
N ASN A 55 -11.65 9.02 -29.61
CA ASN A 55 -10.89 10.19 -30.01
C ASN A 55 -9.51 9.96 -29.42
N SER A 56 -8.59 9.48 -30.24
CA SER A 56 -7.18 9.31 -29.90
C SER A 56 -6.62 10.59 -29.26
N ARG A 57 -7.19 11.75 -29.60
CA ARG A 57 -6.97 13.04 -28.94
C ARG A 57 -7.42 13.10 -27.48
N ALA A 58 -8.60 12.58 -27.12
CA ALA A 58 -9.08 12.54 -25.74
C ALA A 58 -8.26 11.57 -24.88
N LEU A 59 -7.87 10.42 -25.44
CA LEU A 59 -6.92 9.50 -24.80
C LEU A 59 -5.53 10.12 -24.64
N ALA A 60 -5.04 10.83 -25.67
CA ALA A 60 -3.76 11.53 -25.60
C ALA A 60 -3.76 12.66 -24.57
N VAL A 61 -4.85 13.44 -24.50
CA VAL A 61 -5.02 14.51 -23.50
C VAL A 61 -5.12 13.91 -22.09
N GLY A 62 -5.88 12.82 -21.91
CA GLY A 62 -5.97 12.11 -20.63
C GLY A 62 -4.61 11.55 -20.18
N ALA A 63 -3.87 10.92 -21.10
CA ALA A 63 -2.53 10.41 -20.81
C ALA A 63 -1.53 11.53 -20.47
N LEU A 64 -1.58 12.65 -21.20
CA LEU A 64 -0.71 13.81 -20.94
C LEU A 64 -0.99 14.42 -19.57
N LEU A 65 -2.26 14.59 -19.20
CA LEU A 65 -2.67 15.07 -17.88
C LEU A 65 -2.21 14.14 -16.76
N LEU A 66 -2.32 12.83 -16.95
CA LEU A 66 -1.84 11.85 -15.98
C LEU A 66 -0.33 11.96 -15.76
N VAL A 67 0.45 12.08 -16.85
CA VAL A 67 1.92 12.26 -16.78
C VAL A 67 2.28 13.57 -16.07
N LEU A 68 1.57 14.66 -16.36
CA LEU A 68 1.78 15.95 -15.68
C LEU A 68 1.49 15.86 -14.17
N LEU A 69 0.42 15.16 -13.76
CA LEU A 69 0.09 14.96 -12.36
C LEU A 69 1.14 14.10 -11.64
N LEU A 70 1.62 13.03 -12.28
CA LEU A 70 2.69 12.18 -11.73
C LEU A 70 4.02 12.92 -11.64
N ALA A 71 4.36 13.75 -12.63
CA ALA A 71 5.55 14.59 -12.60
C ALA A 71 5.45 15.66 -11.50
N ALA A 72 4.32 16.35 -11.38
CA ALA A 72 4.10 17.33 -10.32
C ALA A 72 4.14 16.71 -8.92
N GLY A 73 3.50 15.54 -8.73
CA GLY A 73 3.52 14.80 -7.48
C GLY A 73 4.90 14.24 -7.13
N GLY A 74 5.61 13.66 -8.10
CA GLY A 74 6.94 13.08 -7.90
C GLY A 74 8.02 14.13 -7.61
N ILE A 75 8.02 15.25 -8.34
CA ILE A 75 8.96 16.36 -8.12
C ILE A 75 8.65 17.05 -6.78
N GLY A 76 7.36 17.26 -6.45
CA GLY A 76 6.95 17.83 -5.17
C GLY A 76 7.34 16.95 -3.97
N TRP A 77 7.14 15.63 -4.07
CA TRP A 77 7.52 14.67 -3.02
C TRP A 77 9.04 14.55 -2.86
N SER A 78 9.79 14.58 -3.96
CA SER A 78 11.25 14.51 -3.94
C SER A 78 11.88 15.75 -3.30
N LEU A 79 11.36 16.95 -3.61
CA LEU A 79 11.80 18.19 -2.97
C LEU A 79 11.42 18.24 -1.48
N MET A 80 10.27 17.68 -1.09
CA MET A 80 9.84 17.67 0.31
C MET A 80 10.54 16.59 1.16
N SER A 81 11.02 15.51 0.54
CA SER A 81 11.80 14.45 1.20
C SER A 81 13.30 14.80 1.38
N GLY A 82 13.73 15.98 0.94
CA GLY A 82 15.14 16.43 0.95
C GLY A 82 15.72 16.81 2.31
N LYS A 83 14.97 16.75 3.42
CA LYS A 83 15.54 16.90 4.77
C LYS A 83 16.13 15.56 5.23
N LYS A 84 17.32 15.21 4.72
CA LYS A 84 18.16 14.26 5.44
C LYS A 84 18.52 14.87 6.78
N ALA A 85 18.19 14.18 7.87
CA ALA A 85 18.78 14.46 9.16
C ALA A 85 20.31 14.43 9.00
N PRO A 86 21.06 15.33 9.66
CA PRO A 86 22.51 15.27 9.65
C PRO A 86 22.93 13.88 10.11
N ALA A 87 23.79 13.23 9.33
CA ALA A 87 24.40 11.98 9.75
C ALA A 87 25.04 12.19 11.12
N PRO A 88 24.83 11.29 12.10
CA PRO A 88 25.53 11.40 13.36
C PRO A 88 27.03 11.41 13.06
N GLU A 89 27.68 12.46 13.56
CA GLU A 89 29.12 12.64 13.49
C GLU A 89 29.82 11.35 13.95
N PRO A 90 30.87 10.88 13.27
CA PRO A 90 31.64 9.74 13.75
C PRO A 90 32.09 10.05 15.18
N ALA A 91 31.68 9.21 16.13
CA ALA A 91 32.15 9.32 17.50
C ALA A 91 33.70 9.33 17.48
N PRO A 92 34.35 10.19 18.30
CA PRO A 92 35.81 10.20 18.38
C PRO A 92 36.30 8.78 18.69
N PRO A 93 37.46 8.37 18.17
CA PRO A 93 37.99 7.04 18.40
C PRO A 93 38.07 6.81 19.91
N VAL A 94 37.26 5.87 20.39
CA VAL A 94 37.36 5.36 21.75
C VAL A 94 38.77 4.81 21.89
N ALA A 95 39.54 5.42 22.80
CA ALA A 95 40.83 4.91 23.20
C ALA A 95 40.64 3.44 23.59
N VAL A 96 41.36 2.56 22.90
CA VAL A 96 41.33 1.13 23.13
C VAL A 96 41.77 0.88 24.57
N GLU A 97 40.81 0.64 25.46
CA GLU A 97 41.10 0.18 26.81
C GLU A 97 41.54 -1.28 26.68
N GLN A 98 42.76 -1.54 27.15
CA GLN A 98 43.45 -2.81 27.00
C GLN A 98 42.66 -3.96 27.65
N PRO A 99 42.77 -5.20 27.13
CA PRO A 99 42.03 -6.36 27.63
C PRO A 99 42.27 -6.60 29.13
N GLN A 100 41.23 -6.39 29.94
CA GLN A 100 41.19 -6.89 31.31
C GLN A 100 40.63 -8.32 31.30
N ALA A 101 41.40 -9.22 31.92
CA ALA A 101 41.15 -10.65 32.02
C ALA A 101 39.82 -10.98 32.72
N PRO A 102 39.20 -12.15 32.42
CA PRO A 102 37.83 -12.46 32.85
C PRO A 102 37.70 -12.61 34.39
N PRO A 103 36.59 -12.12 34.98
CA PRO A 103 36.34 -12.24 36.40
C PRO A 103 36.03 -13.68 36.80
N LYS A 104 36.81 -14.12 37.79
CA LYS A 104 36.72 -15.40 38.50
C LYS A 104 35.37 -15.50 39.22
N ALA A 105 34.68 -16.62 39.01
CA ALA A 105 33.41 -16.95 39.66
C ALA A 105 33.49 -16.77 41.19
N GLU A 106 32.55 -16.01 41.73
CA GLU A 106 32.42 -15.72 43.15
C GLU A 106 31.82 -16.95 43.89
N PRO A 107 32.52 -17.52 44.87
CA PRO A 107 32.00 -18.63 45.69
C PRO A 107 31.02 -18.13 46.75
N ALA A 108 29.99 -18.94 46.99
CA ALA A 108 28.97 -18.74 48.02
C ALA A 108 29.57 -18.53 49.43
N VAL A 109 29.00 -17.54 50.12
CA VAL A 109 29.28 -17.13 51.50
C VAL A 109 29.16 -18.33 52.46
N GLN A 110 30.23 -18.60 53.21
CA GLN A 110 30.20 -19.44 54.42
C GLN A 110 30.32 -18.53 55.65
N PRO A 111 29.64 -18.83 56.77
CA PRO A 111 29.67 -18.00 57.97
C PRO A 111 31.03 -18.08 58.70
N PRO A 112 31.50 -17.00 59.36
CA PRO A 112 32.81 -16.97 59.99
C PRO A 112 32.86 -17.79 61.30
N VAL A 113 33.96 -18.52 61.45
CA VAL A 113 34.37 -19.26 62.64
C VAL A 113 34.92 -18.28 63.70
N THR A 114 34.56 -18.50 64.96
CA THR A 114 34.89 -17.69 66.15
C THR A 114 36.36 -17.35 66.30
N GLY A 115 36.69 -16.10 66.66
CA GLY A 115 38.00 -15.81 67.26
C GLY A 115 38.41 -14.34 67.38
N ASN A 116 38.14 -13.49 66.40
CA ASN A 116 38.60 -12.10 66.40
C ASN A 116 37.54 -11.16 65.84
N CYS A 117 36.74 -10.53 66.70
CA CYS A 117 35.79 -9.50 66.27
C CYS A 117 36.53 -8.15 66.14
N SER A 118 36.39 -7.51 64.99
CA SER A 118 36.99 -6.21 64.67
C SER A 118 36.03 -5.07 65.09
N ASP A 119 36.54 -3.86 65.35
CA ASP A 119 35.72 -2.70 65.78
C ASP A 119 34.60 -2.35 64.79
N ALA A 120 34.83 -2.63 63.51
CA ALA A 120 33.83 -2.46 62.46
C ALA A 120 32.62 -3.38 62.69
N ASP A 121 32.85 -4.65 62.99
CA ASP A 121 31.79 -5.66 63.19
C ASP A 121 30.96 -5.40 64.45
N GLU A 122 31.55 -4.78 65.48
CA GLU A 122 30.84 -4.39 66.70
C GLU A 122 29.89 -3.21 66.44
N ARG A 123 30.33 -2.21 65.66
CA ARG A 123 29.50 -1.06 65.30
C ARG A 123 28.26 -1.42 64.48
N VAL A 124 28.35 -2.45 63.65
CA VAL A 124 27.21 -2.96 62.87
C VAL A 124 26.46 -4.10 63.55
N GLY A 125 26.82 -4.43 64.80
CA GLY A 125 26.10 -5.41 65.62
C GLY A 125 26.23 -6.86 65.15
N LEU A 126 27.19 -7.15 64.26
CA LEU A 126 27.42 -8.48 63.72
C LEU A 126 28.15 -9.39 64.72
N CYS A 127 28.85 -8.79 65.68
CA CYS A 127 29.47 -9.50 66.79
C CYS A 127 29.34 -8.68 68.09
N ARG A 128 29.26 -9.37 69.23
CA ARG A 128 29.36 -8.78 70.58
C ARG A 128 30.58 -9.36 71.27
N ARG A 129 31.53 -8.49 71.64
CA ARG A 129 32.67 -8.89 72.46
C ARG A 129 32.17 -9.22 73.88
N PRO A 130 32.57 -10.37 74.47
CA PRO A 130 32.19 -10.66 75.85
C PRO A 130 32.85 -9.64 76.78
N ALA A 131 32.06 -9.06 77.69
CA ALA A 131 32.61 -8.25 78.77
C ALA A 131 33.53 -9.12 79.63
N GLN A 132 34.75 -8.65 79.89
CA GLN A 132 35.55 -9.16 81.01
C GLN A 132 35.19 -8.38 82.27
#